data_AF-A0A962JKC8-F1
#
_entry.id   AF-A0A962JKC8-F1
#
_cell.length_a   1.000
_cell.length_b   1.000
_cell.length_c   1.000
_cell.angle_alpha   90.00
_cell.angle_beta   90.00
_cell.angle_gamma   90.00
#
_symmetry.space_group_name_H-M   'P 1'
#
loop_
_entity.id
_entity.type
_entity.pdbx_description
1 polymer ?
#
loop_
_entity_poly.entity_id
_entity_poly.type
_entity_poly.pdbx_seq_one_letter_code
_entity_poly.pdbx_strand_id
1 'polypeptide(L)'
;MEQQNAKLKDRIRSVQRHFIAKLPSQIEEIKQHWKNLRYVSWEHERVVELQTIAHRLAGSGGTLQLVEWLRQSGIIADYVNSPRDSWLKVKEFKPDVLVLDIRMPECNGIEFATMLRQDIETSQLPIVFLTSENAERTRRQAMAAGADDYLLKPIEKEAFIHAVKVRA
;
A
#
# COMPACT_ATOMS: atom_id res chain seq x y z
N MET A 1 -28.72 11.56 12.22
CA MET A 1 -27.98 12.13 11.07
C MET A 1 -26.98 13.22 11.49
N GLU A 2 -27.32 14.14 12.39
CA GLU A 2 -26.40 15.21 12.86
C GLU A 2 -25.12 14.70 13.54
N GLN A 3 -25.21 13.73 14.44
CA GLN A 3 -24.03 13.16 15.12
C GLN A 3 -23.03 12.50 14.15
N GLN A 4 -23.52 11.88 13.07
CA GLN A 4 -22.67 11.23 12.06
C GLN A 4 -21.96 12.26 11.17
N ASN A 5 -22.63 13.37 10.85
CA ASN A 5 -22.03 14.51 10.16
C ASN A 5 -20.99 15.24 11.00
N ALA A 6 -21.22 15.39 12.32
CA ALA A 6 -20.24 15.97 13.23
C ALA A 6 -18.96 15.10 13.29
N LYS A 7 -19.11 13.79 13.50
CA LYS A 7 -17.99 12.84 13.52
C LYS A 7 -17.19 12.82 12.21
N LEU A 8 -17.86 12.97 11.06
CA LEU A 8 -17.20 13.06 9.76
C LEU A 8 -16.39 14.36 9.61
N LYS A 9 -16.97 15.50 10.01
CA LYS A 9 -16.27 16.81 9.99
C LYS A 9 -15.03 16.79 10.89
N ASP A 10 -15.11 16.17 12.05
CA ASP A 10 -13.96 16.07 12.96
C ASP A 10 -12.86 15.17 12.41
N ARG A 11 -13.23 14.05 11.75
CA ARG A 11 -12.26 13.23 11.01
C ARG A 11 -11.59 14.00 9.89
N ILE A 12 -12.34 14.76 9.09
CA ILE A 12 -11.77 15.57 8.00
C ILE A 12 -10.79 16.61 8.56
N ARG A 13 -11.15 17.32 9.63
CA ARG A 13 -10.27 18.30 10.29
C ARG A 13 -9.02 17.65 10.90
N SER A 14 -9.14 16.43 11.43
CA SER A 14 -8.00 15.67 11.95
C SER A 14 -7.03 15.30 10.82
N VAL A 15 -7.55 14.77 9.70
CA VAL A 15 -6.73 14.44 8.52
C VAL A 15 -6.06 15.69 7.94
N GLN A 16 -6.80 16.80 7.81
CA GLN A 16 -6.24 18.08 7.34
C GLN A 16 -5.12 18.60 8.22
N ARG A 17 -5.31 18.61 9.55
CA ARG A 17 -4.26 19.05 10.49
C ARG A 17 -3.01 18.18 10.40
N HIS A 18 -3.20 16.86 10.32
CA HIS A 18 -2.08 15.92 10.19
C HIS A 18 -1.32 16.09 8.88
N PHE A 19 -2.04 16.34 7.78
CA PHE A 19 -1.43 16.63 6.48
C PHE A 19 -0.63 17.93 6.53
N ILE A 20 -1.24 19.02 7.01
CA ILE A 20 -0.58 20.35 7.11
C ILE A 20 0.68 20.27 7.99
N ALA A 21 0.62 19.55 9.11
CA ALA A 21 1.76 19.38 10.01
C ALA A 21 2.96 18.66 9.36
N LYS A 22 2.72 17.77 8.38
CA LYS A 22 3.76 17.02 7.66
C LYS A 22 4.34 17.74 6.44
N LEU A 23 3.64 18.75 5.90
CA LEU A 23 4.09 19.46 4.70
C LEU A 23 5.49 20.06 4.81
N PRO A 24 5.90 20.72 5.92
CA PRO A 24 7.22 21.35 5.99
C PRO A 24 8.38 20.36 5.83
N SER A 25 8.33 19.21 6.50
CA SER A 25 9.39 18.20 6.39
C SER A 25 9.39 17.54 5.01
N GLN A 26 8.22 17.27 4.44
CA GLN A 26 8.12 16.72 3.08
C GLN A 26 8.68 17.67 2.02
N ILE A 27 8.44 18.98 2.15
CA ILE A 27 9.00 20.00 1.27
C ILE A 27 10.53 20.02 1.39
N GLU A 28 11.06 19.90 2.60
CA GLU A 28 12.51 19.88 2.81
C GLU A 28 13.16 18.63 2.22
N GLU A 29 12.54 17.45 2.38
CA GLU A 29 12.95 16.21 1.70
C GLU A 29 13.01 16.41 0.18
N ILE A 30 11.96 16.96 -0.44
CA ILE A 30 11.95 17.23 -1.90
C ILE A 30 13.10 18.15 -2.29
N LYS A 31 13.30 19.25 -1.57
CA LYS A 31 14.37 20.21 -1.87
C LYS A 31 15.73 19.54 -1.81
N GLN A 32 15.96 18.66 -0.84
CA GLN A 32 17.23 17.97 -0.70
C GLN A 32 17.47 16.98 -1.85
N HIS A 33 16.47 16.19 -2.22
CA HIS A 33 16.59 15.25 -3.35
C HIS A 33 16.74 15.98 -4.68
N TRP A 34 16.02 17.10 -4.88
CA TRP A 34 16.18 17.94 -6.05
C TRP A 34 17.58 18.55 -6.15
N LYS A 35 18.16 19.04 -5.05
CA LYS A 35 19.55 19.49 -5.02
C LYS A 35 20.50 18.36 -5.44
N ASN A 36 20.32 17.16 -4.90
CA ASN A 36 21.16 16.02 -5.24
C ASN A 36 21.05 15.65 -6.73
N LEU A 37 19.85 15.60 -7.31
CA LEU A 37 19.67 15.32 -8.74
C LEU A 37 20.29 16.42 -9.62
N ARG A 38 20.11 17.69 -9.23
CA ARG A 38 20.61 18.83 -10.00
C ARG A 38 22.13 18.98 -9.95
N TYR A 39 22.76 18.67 -8.81
CA TYR A 39 24.17 18.99 -8.56
C TYR A 39 25.09 17.78 -8.40
N VAL A 40 24.55 16.56 -8.26
CA VAL A 40 25.34 15.32 -8.08
C VAL A 40 25.21 14.41 -9.31
N SER A 41 24.08 13.74 -9.49
CA SER A 41 23.86 12.83 -10.63
C SER A 41 22.38 12.45 -10.81
N TRP A 42 22.01 12.08 -12.03
CA TRP A 42 20.68 11.59 -12.42
C TRP A 42 20.63 10.05 -12.42
N GLU A 43 21.01 9.43 -11.31
CA GLU A 43 20.94 7.97 -11.15
C GLU A 43 19.48 7.50 -11.00
N HIS A 44 19.19 6.32 -11.53
CA HIS A 44 17.84 5.74 -11.54
C HIS A 44 17.23 5.68 -10.12
N GLU A 45 18.00 5.25 -9.13
CA GLU A 45 17.58 5.16 -7.72
C GLU A 45 17.12 6.51 -7.16
N ARG A 46 17.86 7.59 -7.43
CA ARG A 46 17.53 8.95 -6.95
C ARG A 46 16.29 9.53 -7.63
N VAL A 47 16.07 9.19 -8.90
CA VAL A 47 14.85 9.59 -9.62
C VAL A 47 13.63 8.89 -9.03
N VAL A 48 13.76 7.60 -8.71
CA VAL A 48 12.71 6.82 -8.03
C VAL A 48 12.39 7.39 -6.64
N GLU A 49 13.40 7.83 -5.88
CA GLU A 49 13.19 8.49 -4.59
C GLU A 49 12.37 9.78 -4.72
N LEU A 50 12.74 10.68 -5.65
CA LEU A 50 12.02 11.94 -5.87
C LEU A 50 10.58 11.68 -6.32
N GLN A 51 10.38 10.74 -7.24
CA GLN A 51 9.06 10.33 -7.70
C GLN A 51 8.21 9.77 -6.55
N THR A 52 8.81 9.01 -5.64
CA THR A 52 8.15 8.46 -4.45
C THR A 52 7.75 9.58 -3.48
N ILE A 53 8.60 10.58 -3.25
CA ILE A 53 8.26 11.73 -2.39
C ILE A 53 7.12 12.56 -3.01
N ALA A 54 7.15 12.80 -4.32
CA ALA A 54 6.08 13.50 -5.02
C ALA A 54 4.74 12.73 -4.89
N HIS A 55 4.77 11.40 -5.02
CA HIS A 55 3.59 10.55 -4.87
C HIS A 55 3.07 10.51 -3.41
N ARG A 56 3.96 10.56 -2.42
CA ARG A 56 3.61 10.74 -1.00
C ARG A 56 2.86 12.05 -0.75
N LEU A 57 3.29 13.13 -1.40
CA LEU A 57 2.68 14.46 -1.29
C LEU A 57 1.32 14.54 -1.96
N ALA A 58 1.15 13.83 -3.09
CA ALA A 58 -0.12 13.73 -3.82
C ALA A 58 -1.18 12.84 -3.12
N GLY A 59 -0.84 12.19 -2.01
CA GLY A 59 -1.80 11.44 -1.18
C GLY A 59 -2.10 10.01 -1.65
N SER A 60 -1.51 9.53 -2.76
CA SER A 60 -1.63 8.14 -3.22
C SER A 60 -0.40 7.27 -2.90
N GLY A 61 0.63 7.85 -2.26
CA GLY A 61 1.93 7.24 -1.94
C GLY A 61 1.97 6.04 -0.98
N GLY A 62 0.84 5.38 -0.72
CA GLY A 62 0.76 4.23 0.17
C GLY A 62 1.50 3.01 -0.37
N THR A 63 1.37 2.69 -1.66
CA THR A 63 1.81 1.39 -2.19
C THR A 63 3.30 1.34 -2.56
N LEU A 64 3.89 2.43 -3.06
CA LEU A 64 5.31 2.47 -3.46
C LEU A 64 6.27 2.35 -2.26
N GLN A 65 5.92 2.93 -1.11
CA GLN A 65 6.75 2.82 0.10
C GLN A 65 6.83 1.40 0.64
N LEU A 66 5.77 0.60 0.49
CA LEU A 66 5.72 -0.76 1.01
C LEU A 66 6.74 -1.65 0.32
N VAL A 67 6.84 -1.55 -1.01
CA VAL A 67 7.83 -2.29 -1.81
C VAL A 67 9.24 -1.95 -1.36
N GLU A 68 9.52 -0.66 -1.16
CA GLU A 68 10.83 -0.20 -0.72
C GLU A 68 11.18 -0.70 0.68
N TRP A 69 10.21 -0.69 1.61
CA TRP A 69 10.40 -1.24 2.95
C TRP A 69 10.73 -2.73 2.92
N LEU A 70 10.10 -3.50 2.03
CA LEU A 70 10.40 -4.92 1.86
C LEU A 70 11.80 -5.13 1.27
N ARG A 71 12.15 -4.39 0.22
CA ARG A 71 13.48 -4.48 -0.42
C ARG A 71 14.61 -4.14 0.54
N GLN A 72 14.47 -3.06 1.30
CA GLN A 72 15.43 -2.68 2.35
C GLN A 72 15.57 -3.73 3.46
N SER A 73 14.57 -4.59 3.63
CA SER A 73 14.59 -5.69 4.60
C SER A 73 15.12 -7.01 4.05
N GLY A 74 15.60 -7.01 2.80
CA GLY A 74 16.13 -8.17 2.08
C GLY A 74 15.09 -9.00 1.34
N ILE A 75 13.86 -8.52 1.20
CA ILE A 75 12.77 -9.23 0.51
C ILE A 75 12.70 -8.77 -0.94
N ILE A 76 12.67 -9.72 -1.88
CA ILE A 76 12.41 -9.43 -3.29
C ILE A 76 10.93 -9.09 -3.42
N ALA A 77 10.64 -7.84 -3.76
CA ALA A 77 9.27 -7.35 -3.88
C ALA A 77 9.07 -6.65 -5.22
N ASP A 78 7.89 -6.87 -5.80
CA ASP A 78 7.41 -6.18 -6.98
C ASP A 78 5.99 -5.64 -6.73
N TYR A 79 5.49 -4.75 -7.59
CA TYR A 79 4.15 -4.21 -7.47
C TYR A 79 3.47 -4.03 -8.82
N VAL A 80 2.14 -4.00 -8.76
CA VAL A 80 1.26 -3.72 -9.88
C VAL A 80 0.15 -2.79 -9.40
N ASN A 81 -0.18 -1.78 -10.19
CA ASN A 81 -1.21 -0.78 -9.88
C ASN A 81 -2.45 -0.90 -10.78
N SER A 82 -2.45 -1.87 -11.70
CA SER A 82 -3.49 -2.16 -12.66
C SER A 82 -4.07 -3.54 -12.36
N PRO A 83 -5.36 -3.67 -11.99
CA PRO A 83 -5.98 -4.97 -11.78
C PRO A 83 -5.89 -5.89 -13.00
N ARG A 84 -5.92 -5.31 -14.21
CA ARG A 84 -5.83 -6.05 -15.48
C ARG A 84 -4.52 -6.84 -15.61
N ASP A 85 -3.42 -6.26 -15.17
CA ASP A 85 -2.09 -6.88 -15.29
C ASP A 85 -1.74 -7.73 -14.06
N SER A 86 -2.55 -7.62 -12.99
CA SER A 86 -2.25 -8.25 -11.70
C SER A 86 -2.21 -9.77 -11.79
N TRP A 87 -3.12 -10.38 -12.56
CA TRP A 87 -3.15 -11.83 -12.73
C TRP A 87 -1.89 -12.38 -13.40
N LEU A 88 -1.52 -11.79 -14.54
CA LEU A 88 -0.33 -12.19 -15.28
C LEU A 88 0.92 -12.01 -14.42
N LYS A 89 1.00 -10.87 -13.72
CA LYS A 89 2.14 -10.57 -12.83
C LYS A 89 2.29 -11.59 -11.71
N VAL A 90 1.20 -12.01 -11.07
CA VAL A 90 1.23 -13.05 -10.03
C VAL A 90 1.76 -14.37 -10.60
N LYS A 91 1.33 -14.76 -11.81
CA LYS A 91 1.79 -16.01 -12.45
C LYS A 91 3.25 -15.97 -12.90
N GLU A 92 3.73 -14.81 -13.35
CA GLU A 92 5.12 -14.62 -13.78
C GLU A 92 6.08 -14.50 -12.59
N PHE A 93 5.73 -13.67 -11.61
CA PHE A 93 6.57 -13.40 -10.44
C PHE A 93 6.54 -14.54 -9.43
N LYS A 94 5.43 -15.30 -9.34
CA LYS A 94 5.20 -16.40 -8.38
C LYS A 94 5.57 -16.00 -6.94
N PRO A 95 4.90 -14.99 -6.38
CA PRO A 95 5.22 -14.51 -5.04
C PRO A 95 4.95 -15.58 -3.98
N ASP A 96 5.73 -15.54 -2.89
CA ASP A 96 5.43 -16.32 -1.67
C ASP A 96 4.31 -15.67 -0.84
N VAL A 97 4.12 -14.34 -0.98
CA VAL A 97 3.06 -13.58 -0.30
C VAL A 97 2.50 -12.51 -1.23
N LEU A 98 1.18 -12.38 -1.29
CA LEU A 98 0.50 -11.28 -1.97
C LEU A 98 0.00 -10.25 -0.96
N VAL A 99 0.46 -9.01 -1.12
CA VAL A 99 -0.09 -7.85 -0.41
C VAL A 99 -1.11 -7.16 -1.30
N LEU A 100 -2.36 -7.07 -0.85
CA LEU A 100 -3.48 -6.63 -1.68
C LEU A 100 -4.29 -5.50 -1.04
N ASP A 101 -4.52 -4.42 -1.77
CA ASP A 101 -5.44 -3.37 -1.31
C ASP A 101 -6.89 -3.82 -1.54
N ILE A 102 -7.77 -3.62 -0.56
CA ILE A 102 -9.21 -3.86 -0.75
C ILE A 102 -9.79 -2.88 -1.77
N ARG A 103 -9.33 -1.62 -1.75
CA ARG A 103 -9.85 -0.56 -2.62
C ARG A 103 -8.86 -0.30 -3.75
N MET A 104 -9.02 -1.04 -4.84
CA MET A 104 -8.31 -0.75 -6.09
C MET A 104 -9.22 0.01 -7.07
N PRO A 105 -8.66 0.82 -7.98
CA PRO A 105 -9.39 1.32 -9.13
C PRO A 105 -9.91 0.14 -9.96
N GLU A 106 -11.11 0.23 -10.54
CA GLU A 106 -11.69 -0.77 -11.46
C GLU A 106 -12.04 -2.15 -10.87
N CYS A 107 -11.48 -2.58 -9.73
CA CYS A 107 -11.74 -3.89 -9.13
C CYS A 107 -11.69 -3.85 -7.58
N ASN A 108 -12.48 -4.69 -6.91
CA ASN A 108 -12.38 -4.88 -5.46
C ASN A 108 -11.34 -5.97 -5.14
N GLY A 109 -10.40 -5.69 -4.24
CA GLY A 109 -9.37 -6.66 -3.83
C GLY A 109 -9.95 -7.95 -3.25
N ILE A 110 -11.12 -7.91 -2.63
CA ILE A 110 -11.81 -9.11 -2.12
C ILE A 110 -12.26 -10.01 -3.27
N GLU A 111 -12.75 -9.42 -4.37
CA GLU A 111 -13.16 -10.15 -5.57
C GLU A 111 -11.93 -10.76 -6.24
N PHE A 112 -10.84 -9.99 -6.35
CA PHE A 112 -9.58 -10.49 -6.90
C PHE A 112 -9.00 -11.66 -6.10
N ALA A 113 -9.00 -11.57 -4.76
CA ALA A 113 -8.60 -12.69 -3.90
C ALA A 113 -9.48 -13.93 -4.12
N THR A 114 -10.79 -13.72 -4.26
CA THR A 114 -11.72 -14.82 -4.57
C THR A 114 -11.37 -15.51 -5.90
N MET A 115 -10.97 -14.73 -6.92
CA MET A 115 -10.52 -15.29 -8.20
C MET A 115 -9.21 -16.08 -8.06
N LEU A 116 -8.23 -15.58 -7.30
CA LEU A 116 -6.99 -16.31 -7.02
C LEU A 116 -7.27 -17.64 -6.29
N ARG A 117 -8.23 -17.66 -5.36
CA ARG A 117 -8.63 -18.88 -4.66
C ARG A 117 -9.26 -19.94 -5.57
N GLN A 118 -9.76 -19.57 -6.75
CA GLN A 118 -10.35 -20.50 -7.73
C GLN A 118 -9.30 -21.15 -8.66
N ASP A 119 -8.09 -20.61 -8.74
CA ASP A 119 -7.02 -21.15 -9.58
C ASP A 119 -6.08 -22.04 -8.77
N ILE A 120 -5.76 -23.22 -9.30
CA ILE A 120 -5.03 -24.23 -8.56
C ILE A 120 -3.61 -23.78 -8.17
N GLU A 121 -2.97 -22.94 -8.98
CA GLU A 121 -1.60 -22.46 -8.76
C GLU A 121 -1.53 -21.37 -7.71
N THR A 122 -2.61 -20.60 -7.52
CA THR A 122 -2.67 -19.46 -6.59
C THR A 122 -3.59 -19.70 -5.39
N SER A 123 -4.30 -20.84 -5.36
CA SER A 123 -5.26 -21.18 -4.30
C SER A 123 -4.69 -21.14 -2.89
N GLN A 124 -3.40 -21.49 -2.73
CA GLN A 124 -2.69 -21.50 -1.45
C GLN A 124 -1.82 -20.25 -1.20
N LEU A 125 -1.76 -19.30 -2.14
CA LEU A 125 -0.93 -18.11 -2.01
C LEU A 125 -1.37 -17.28 -0.79
N PRO A 126 -0.52 -17.05 0.22
CA PRO A 126 -0.88 -16.19 1.36
C PRO A 126 -1.26 -14.77 0.92
N ILE A 127 -2.40 -14.26 1.41
CA ILE A 127 -2.91 -12.91 1.08
C ILE A 127 -2.98 -12.05 2.34
N VAL A 128 -2.25 -10.94 2.34
CA VAL A 128 -2.28 -9.88 3.36
C VAL A 128 -3.07 -8.69 2.81
N PHE A 129 -4.23 -8.41 3.37
CA PHE A 129 -5.02 -7.25 2.95
C PHE A 129 -4.56 -5.95 3.58
N LEU A 130 -4.60 -4.88 2.79
CA LEU A 130 -4.42 -3.50 3.22
C LEU A 130 -5.72 -2.72 3.04
N THR A 131 -6.05 -1.86 3.99
CA THR A 131 -7.34 -1.15 3.95
C THR A 131 -7.36 0.10 4.82
N SER A 132 -8.14 1.09 4.39
CA SER A 132 -8.48 2.27 5.23
C SER A 132 -9.82 2.09 5.96
N GLU A 133 -10.54 0.99 5.69
CA GLU A 133 -11.85 0.70 6.27
C GLU A 133 -11.70 -0.17 7.52
N ASN A 134 -12.02 0.40 8.68
CA ASN A 134 -12.09 -0.32 9.96
C ASN A 134 -13.51 -0.83 10.28
N ALA A 135 -14.26 -1.22 9.25
CA ALA A 135 -15.60 -1.75 9.44
C ALA A 135 -15.53 -3.28 9.63
N GLU A 136 -16.17 -3.78 10.69
CA GLU A 136 -16.19 -5.21 11.00
C GLU A 136 -16.81 -6.06 9.88
N ARG A 137 -17.67 -5.45 9.05
CA ARG A 137 -18.21 -6.08 7.84
C ARG A 137 -17.10 -6.33 6.80
N THR A 138 -16.29 -5.32 6.49
CA THR A 138 -15.20 -5.40 5.51
C THR A 138 -14.17 -6.44 5.95
N ARG A 139 -13.82 -6.45 7.25
CA ARG A 139 -12.93 -7.47 7.83
C ARG A 139 -13.48 -8.88 7.64
N ARG A 140 -14.75 -9.12 7.97
CA ARG A 140 -15.39 -10.44 7.78
C ARG A 140 -15.42 -10.87 6.31
N GLN A 141 -15.66 -9.94 5.38
CA GLN A 141 -15.65 -10.24 3.94
C GLN A 141 -14.25 -10.63 3.46
N ALA A 142 -13.21 -9.91 3.91
CA ALA A 142 -11.83 -10.26 3.58
C ALA A 142 -11.44 -11.65 4.10
N MET A 143 -11.75 -11.94 5.38
CA MET A 143 -11.50 -13.28 5.95
C MET A 143 -12.25 -14.38 5.19
N ALA A 144 -13.51 -14.15 4.81
CA ALA A 144 -14.30 -15.10 4.04
C ALA A 144 -13.74 -15.35 2.63
N ALA A 145 -13.04 -14.38 2.05
CA ALA A 145 -12.33 -14.53 0.77
C ALA A 145 -10.96 -15.22 0.91
N GLY A 146 -10.60 -15.69 2.11
CA GLY A 146 -9.36 -16.43 2.37
C GLY A 146 -8.17 -15.53 2.67
N ALA A 147 -8.39 -14.40 3.34
CA ALA A 147 -7.31 -13.57 3.87
C ALA A 147 -6.53 -14.26 5.00
N ASP A 148 -5.21 -14.15 4.96
CA ASP A 148 -4.29 -14.66 5.99
C ASP A 148 -3.86 -13.56 6.98
N ASP A 149 -3.93 -12.28 6.56
CA ASP A 149 -3.84 -11.13 7.46
C ASP A 149 -4.64 -9.93 6.97
N TYR A 150 -4.75 -8.95 7.86
CA TYR A 150 -5.41 -7.69 7.62
C TYR A 150 -4.68 -6.54 8.33
N LEU A 151 -4.18 -5.57 7.56
CA LEU A 151 -3.50 -4.38 8.06
C LEU A 151 -4.31 -3.11 7.78
N LEU A 152 -4.52 -2.31 8.82
CA LEU A 152 -5.18 -1.02 8.73
C LEU A 152 -4.20 0.09 8.37
N LYS A 153 -4.60 0.95 7.44
CA LYS A 153 -3.91 2.18 7.09
C LYS A 153 -4.25 3.28 8.11
N PRO A 154 -3.28 4.11 8.53
CA PRO A 154 -1.87 4.13 8.10
C PRO A 154 -1.07 2.96 8.69
N ILE A 155 -0.19 2.37 7.88
CA ILE A 155 0.57 1.17 8.23
C ILE A 155 1.95 1.58 8.77
N GLU A 156 2.34 1.00 9.91
CA GLU A 156 3.69 1.15 10.47
C GLU A 156 4.68 0.21 9.76
N LYS A 157 5.90 0.68 9.49
CA LYS A 157 6.91 -0.04 8.70
C LYS A 157 7.24 -1.40 9.30
N GLU A 158 7.52 -1.43 10.59
CA GLU A 158 7.92 -2.63 11.32
C GLU A 158 6.79 -3.66 11.34
N ALA A 159 5.55 -3.22 11.60
CA ALA A 159 4.37 -4.07 11.59
C ALA A 159 4.12 -4.68 10.20
N PHE A 160 4.30 -3.89 9.14
CA PHE A 160 4.16 -4.37 7.76
C PHE A 160 5.19 -5.44 7.41
N ILE A 161 6.47 -5.16 7.64
CA ILE A 161 7.56 -6.10 7.34
C ILE A 161 7.36 -7.40 8.11
N HIS A 162 6.98 -7.31 9.40
CA HIS A 162 6.70 -8.49 10.22
C HIS A 162 5.54 -9.32 9.66
N ALA A 163 4.41 -8.68 9.32
CA ALA A 163 3.24 -9.37 8.78
C ALA A 163 3.53 -10.13 7.47
N VAL A 164 4.38 -9.56 6.61
CA VAL A 164 4.82 -10.23 5.38
C VAL A 164 5.79 -11.38 5.69
N LYS A 165 6.81 -11.15 6.54
CA LYS A 165 7.82 -12.18 6.88
C LYS A 165 7.26 -13.42 7.56
N VAL A 166 6.18 -13.30 8.33
CA VAL A 166 5.55 -14.45 9.00
C VAL A 166 4.81 -15.36 8.01
N ARG A 167 4.54 -14.88 6.79
CA ARG A 167 3.72 -15.58 5.80
C ARG A 167 4.47 -15.98 4.53
N ALA A 168 5.71 -15.51 4.37
CA ALA A 168 6.64 -15.92 3.32
C ALA A 168 7.43 -17.13 3.80
#